data_AF-A0A6L2Q8J5-F1
#
_entry.id   AF-A0A6L2Q8J5-F1
#
_cell.length_a   1.000
_cell.length_b   1.000
_cell.length_c   1.000
_cell.angle_alpha   90.00
_cell.angle_beta   90.00
_cell.angle_gamma   90.00
#
_symmetry.space_group_name_H-M   'P 1'
#
loop_
_entity.id
_entity.type
_entity.pdbx_description
1 polymer ?
#
loop_
_entity_poly.entity_id
_entity_poly.type
_entity_poly.pdbx_seq_one_letter_code
_entity_poly.pdbx_strand_id
1 'polypeptide(L)'
;MADNLSLTAEETEKILQFQDLTGIEDISVCRDVLQRHAWDLEVSVQDQLNMREGRPSVFVSSVQTPAVVNDHSAQRMFVTPSRDTNPHSIRGLFKYVVSLVLQLCYSTVTSILQLTFRLFQPDPRRYVTDPVADVLSFIRLYEENYGYDHPVFYQGTYSQALNDAKQELRFLLVYLHCEEHQDTAKFCRHTLPHPEVISYINSNMLFWACSVTTSEGYRVSQALRENGYPFLAIIVLHDGRMTVVGRLEGPVEPDELIVRLQTIVADNEVALIAARAER
;
A
#
# COMPACT_ATOMS: atom_id res chain seq x y z
N MET A 1 -17.04 -44.42 -12.59
CA MET A 1 -16.68 -44.07 -11.21
C MET A 1 -17.27 -42.69 -10.98
N ALA A 2 -18.56 -42.65 -10.64
CA ALA A 2 -19.36 -41.44 -10.50
C ALA A 2 -20.17 -41.61 -9.23
N ASP A 3 -19.67 -41.05 -8.13
CA ASP A 3 -20.30 -41.13 -6.82
C ASP A 3 -21.52 -40.21 -6.79
N ASN A 4 -22.65 -40.75 -7.24
CA ASN A 4 -23.98 -40.29 -6.85
C ASN A 4 -24.17 -40.60 -5.35
N LEU A 5 -23.53 -39.83 -4.47
CA LEU A 5 -23.97 -39.74 -3.08
C LEU A 5 -25.36 -39.10 -3.10
N SER A 6 -26.36 -39.91 -2.79
CA SER A 6 -27.73 -39.49 -2.51
C SER A 6 -27.70 -38.38 -1.46
N LEU A 7 -28.05 -37.17 -1.86
CA LEU A 7 -28.29 -36.06 -0.95
C LEU A 7 -29.36 -36.48 0.06
N THR A 8 -29.10 -36.25 1.34
CA THR A 8 -30.09 -36.48 2.39
C THR A 8 -31.25 -35.48 2.25
N ALA A 9 -32.43 -35.82 2.80
CA ALA A 9 -33.60 -34.93 2.71
C ALA A 9 -33.32 -33.54 3.32
N GLU A 10 -32.53 -33.49 4.39
CA GLU A 10 -32.11 -32.25 5.06
C GLU A 10 -31.16 -31.41 4.18
N GLU A 11 -30.23 -32.05 3.46
CA GLU A 11 -29.31 -31.37 2.53
C GLU A 11 -30.06 -30.79 1.32
N THR A 12 -31.06 -31.50 0.80
CA THR A 12 -31.90 -30.98 -0.28
C THR A 12 -32.76 -29.80 0.15
N GLU A 13 -33.26 -29.80 1.38
CA GLU A 13 -34.03 -28.68 1.94
C GLU A 13 -33.15 -27.43 2.08
N LYS A 14 -31.92 -27.58 2.60
CA LYS A 14 -30.97 -26.48 2.72
C LYS A 14 -30.57 -25.89 1.36
N ILE A 15 -30.41 -26.71 0.33
CA ILE A 15 -30.13 -26.24 -1.04
C ILE A 15 -31.29 -25.39 -1.57
N LEU A 16 -32.53 -25.83 -1.37
CA LEU A 16 -33.72 -25.09 -1.80
C LEU A 16 -33.86 -23.75 -1.06
N GLN A 17 -33.64 -23.73 0.25
CA GLN A 17 -33.66 -22.50 1.05
C GLN A 17 -32.54 -21.53 0.63
N PHE A 18 -31.34 -22.05 0.35
CA PHE A 18 -30.22 -21.26 -0.16
C PHE A 18 -30.51 -20.66 -1.53
N GLN A 19 -31.17 -21.42 -2.41
CA GLN A 19 -31.58 -20.98 -3.74
C GLN A 19 -32.62 -19.86 -3.69
N ASP A 20 -33.61 -19.94 -2.79
CA ASP A 20 -34.63 -18.90 -2.60
C ASP A 20 -34.04 -17.58 -2.07
N LEU A 21 -33.08 -17.67 -1.13
CA LEU A 21 -32.45 -16.49 -0.51
C LEU A 21 -31.38 -15.84 -1.38
N THR A 22 -30.59 -16.63 -2.11
CA THR A 22 -29.47 -16.12 -2.91
C THR A 22 -29.82 -15.96 -4.39
N GLY A 23 -30.96 -16.47 -4.87
CA GLY A 23 -31.35 -16.38 -6.28
C GLY A 23 -30.36 -17.04 -7.25
N ILE A 24 -29.61 -18.04 -6.79
CA ILE A 24 -28.72 -18.86 -7.64
C ILE A 24 -29.54 -20.04 -8.17
N GLU A 25 -29.74 -20.10 -9.49
CA GLU A 25 -30.57 -21.15 -10.11
C GLU A 25 -29.85 -22.52 -10.21
N ASP A 26 -28.52 -22.54 -10.13
CA ASP A 26 -27.72 -23.75 -10.29
C ASP A 26 -27.54 -24.53 -8.98
N ILE A 27 -28.21 -25.68 -8.90
CA ILE A 27 -28.18 -26.62 -7.77
C ILE A 27 -26.76 -27.12 -7.48
N SER A 28 -25.93 -27.28 -8.51
CA SER A 28 -24.56 -27.78 -8.35
C SER A 28 -23.67 -26.76 -7.63
N VAL A 29 -23.84 -25.47 -7.94
CA VAL A 29 -23.14 -24.37 -7.30
C VAL A 29 -23.60 -24.19 -5.85
N CYS A 30 -24.91 -24.27 -5.60
CA CYS A 30 -25.48 -24.20 -4.24
C CYS A 30 -24.93 -25.32 -3.35
N ARG A 31 -24.83 -26.54 -3.88
CA ARG A 31 -24.24 -27.68 -3.17
C ARG A 31 -22.77 -27.42 -2.83
N ASP A 32 -21.99 -26.94 -3.79
CA ASP A 32 -20.56 -26.67 -3.61
C ASP A 32 -20.30 -25.62 -2.52
N VAL A 33 -21.10 -24.56 -2.51
CA VAL A 33 -21.00 -23.48 -1.50
C VAL A 33 -21.40 -24.00 -0.12
N LEU A 34 -22.55 -24.67 0.01
CA LEU A 34 -22.98 -25.25 1.29
C LEU A 34 -21.98 -26.28 1.82
N GLN A 35 -21.37 -27.09 0.96
CA GLN A 35 -20.38 -28.08 1.37
C GLN A 35 -19.10 -27.41 1.91
N ARG A 36 -18.68 -26.26 1.36
CA ARG A 36 -17.52 -25.48 1.86
C ARG A 36 -17.76 -24.91 3.26
N HIS A 37 -19.00 -24.56 3.57
CA HIS A 37 -19.40 -24.04 4.88
C HIS A 37 -20.03 -25.11 5.79
N ALA A 38 -19.68 -26.39 5.57
CA ALA A 38 -20.13 -27.51 6.40
C ALA A 38 -21.67 -27.58 6.58
N TRP A 39 -22.43 -27.25 5.53
CA TRP A 39 -23.89 -27.21 5.50
C TRP A 39 -24.53 -26.22 6.48
N ASP A 40 -23.81 -25.16 6.85
CA ASP A 40 -24.36 -24.02 7.59
C ASP A 40 -24.99 -23.01 6.63
N LEU A 41 -26.33 -22.98 6.61
CA LEU A 41 -27.11 -22.15 5.69
C LEU A 41 -26.88 -20.66 5.95
N GLU A 42 -26.87 -20.24 7.22
CA GLU A 42 -26.81 -18.83 7.60
C GLU A 42 -25.45 -18.23 7.20
N VAL A 43 -24.37 -18.95 7.50
CA VAL A 43 -23.01 -18.55 7.11
C VAL A 43 -22.86 -18.50 5.59
N SER A 44 -23.38 -19.50 4.89
CA SER A 44 -23.30 -19.56 3.43
C SER A 44 -24.05 -18.41 2.76
N VAL A 45 -25.28 -18.11 3.23
CA VAL A 45 -26.09 -17.02 2.68
C VAL A 45 -25.44 -15.68 2.97
N GLN A 46 -24.95 -15.47 4.18
CA GLN A 46 -24.29 -14.23 4.57
C GLN A 46 -23.02 -13.99 3.74
N ASP A 47 -22.21 -15.03 3.51
CA ASP A 47 -21.01 -14.93 2.67
C ASP A 47 -21.37 -14.59 1.22
N GLN A 48 -22.38 -15.27 0.66
CA GLN A 48 -22.83 -15.05 -0.72
C GLN A 48 -23.44 -13.65 -0.92
N LEU A 49 -24.22 -13.17 0.04
CA LEU A 49 -24.81 -11.82 0.02
C LEU A 49 -23.72 -10.75 0.20
N ASN A 50 -22.78 -10.95 1.13
CA ASN A 50 -21.63 -10.05 1.31
C ASN A 50 -20.80 -9.94 0.01
N MET A 51 -20.57 -11.07 -0.67
CA MET A 51 -19.82 -11.13 -1.92
C MET A 51 -20.53 -10.36 -3.05
N ARG A 52 -21.87 -10.39 -3.10
CA ARG A 52 -22.68 -9.59 -4.02
C ARG A 52 -22.76 -8.12 -3.66
N GLU A 53 -22.76 -7.79 -2.37
CA GLU A 53 -22.75 -6.41 -1.87
C GLU A 53 -21.35 -5.77 -1.88
N GLY A 54 -20.31 -6.51 -2.29
CA GLY A 54 -18.93 -6.02 -2.31
C GLY A 54 -18.36 -5.77 -0.91
N ARG A 55 -18.94 -6.36 0.13
CA ARG A 55 -18.46 -6.28 1.52
C ARG A 55 -17.51 -7.45 1.77
N PRO A 56 -16.29 -7.21 2.27
CA PRO A 56 -15.35 -8.29 2.57
C PRO A 56 -15.96 -9.22 3.63
N SER A 57 -15.86 -10.53 3.41
CA SER A 57 -16.42 -11.52 4.31
C SER A 57 -15.69 -11.50 5.67
N VAL A 58 -16.48 -11.44 6.74
CA VAL A 58 -16.02 -11.33 8.14
C VAL A 58 -15.22 -12.57 8.58
N PHE A 59 -15.29 -13.66 7.81
CA PHE A 59 -14.66 -14.95 8.09
C PHE A 59 -13.42 -15.26 7.24
N VAL A 60 -12.88 -14.30 6.46
CA VAL A 60 -11.46 -14.41 6.07
C VAL A 60 -10.68 -14.39 7.37
N SER A 61 -10.23 -15.57 7.77
CA SER A 61 -9.42 -15.79 8.95
C SER A 61 -8.32 -14.73 8.93
N SER A 62 -8.36 -13.91 9.95
CA SER A 62 -7.49 -12.78 10.15
C SER A 62 -6.02 -13.21 10.08
N VAL A 63 -5.42 -13.12 8.90
CA VAL A 63 -4.13 -12.44 8.81
C VAL A 63 -4.47 -10.98 9.04
N GLN A 64 -4.78 -10.64 10.30
CA GLN A 64 -5.06 -9.29 10.71
C GLN A 64 -3.80 -8.52 10.34
N THR A 65 -3.89 -7.68 9.32
CA THR A 65 -2.85 -6.70 9.06
C THR A 65 -2.62 -6.00 10.38
N PRO A 66 -1.39 -6.03 10.94
CA PRO A 66 -1.17 -5.38 12.20
C PRO A 66 -1.54 -3.92 11.99
N ALA A 67 -2.51 -3.44 12.77
CA ALA A 67 -3.00 -2.08 12.64
C ALA A 67 -1.80 -1.14 12.84
N VAL A 68 -1.40 -0.48 11.75
CA VAL A 68 -0.30 0.46 11.81
C VAL A 68 -0.82 1.72 12.48
N VAL A 69 -0.37 1.98 13.70
CA VAL A 69 -0.76 3.17 14.43
C VAL A 69 -0.01 4.34 13.83
N ASN A 70 -0.79 5.24 13.24
CA ASN A 70 -0.30 6.47 12.66
C ASN A 70 -0.42 7.61 13.70
N ASP A 71 0.44 7.61 14.71
CA ASP A 71 0.50 8.69 15.69
C ASP A 71 1.44 9.79 15.21
N HIS A 72 0.87 10.93 14.78
CA HIS A 72 1.62 12.07 14.26
C HIS A 72 2.55 12.71 15.29
N SER A 73 2.32 12.51 16.60
CA SER A 73 3.11 13.13 17.66
C SER A 73 4.49 12.50 17.86
N ALA A 74 4.63 11.20 17.54
CA ALA A 74 5.89 10.46 17.65
C ALA A 74 6.70 10.42 16.34
N GLN A 75 6.18 11.02 15.26
CA GLN A 75 6.75 10.92 13.91
C GLN A 75 7.74 12.03 13.61
N ARG A 76 8.91 11.65 13.09
CA ARG A 76 9.81 12.61 12.43
C ARG A 76 9.37 12.81 10.98
N MET A 77 9.02 14.04 10.65
CA MET A 77 8.70 14.50 9.29
C MET A 77 9.90 15.23 8.70
N PHE A 78 10.42 14.74 7.58
CA PHE A 78 11.40 15.48 6.78
C PHE A 78 10.77 15.85 5.44
N VAL A 79 10.55 17.14 5.21
CA VAL A 79 10.01 17.68 3.95
C VAL A 79 11.11 18.47 3.26
N THR A 80 11.51 18.05 2.06
CA THR A 80 12.48 18.80 1.25
C THR A 80 11.73 19.60 0.18
N PRO A 81 11.75 20.95 0.21
CA PRO A 81 11.10 21.74 -0.84
C PRO A 81 11.85 21.63 -2.18
N SER A 82 11.12 21.46 -3.29
CA SER A 82 11.69 21.38 -4.63
C SER A 82 12.41 22.69 -4.99
N ARG A 83 13.70 22.58 -5.26
CA ARG A 83 14.63 23.71 -5.32
C ARG A 83 14.75 24.28 -6.74
N ASP A 84 13.64 24.74 -7.29
CA ASP A 84 13.62 25.44 -8.58
C ASP A 84 13.18 26.89 -8.42
N THR A 85 14.16 27.79 -8.29
CA THR A 85 14.29 29.04 -9.07
C THR A 85 15.31 29.97 -8.42
N ASN A 86 16.37 30.29 -9.17
CA ASN A 86 17.43 31.22 -8.77
C ASN A 86 16.87 32.66 -8.74
N PRO A 87 16.77 33.34 -7.58
CA PRO A 87 15.99 34.57 -7.42
C PRO A 87 16.69 35.87 -7.91
N HIS A 88 17.87 35.79 -8.52
CA HIS A 88 18.68 36.98 -8.83
C HIS A 88 18.54 37.56 -10.25
N SER A 89 17.38 37.40 -10.90
CA SER A 89 17.10 38.07 -12.18
C SER A 89 15.68 38.63 -12.25
N ILE A 90 15.53 39.91 -12.63
CA ILE A 90 14.23 40.59 -12.80
C ILE A 90 13.36 39.88 -13.86
N ARG A 91 13.99 39.24 -14.85
CA ARG A 91 13.32 38.35 -15.82
C ARG A 91 12.84 37.03 -15.19
N GLY A 92 13.55 36.54 -14.18
CA GLY A 92 13.18 35.37 -13.37
C GLY A 92 11.99 35.69 -12.45
N LEU A 93 11.95 36.87 -11.84
CA LEU A 93 10.82 37.31 -11.02
C LEU A 93 9.53 37.44 -11.85
N PHE A 94 9.63 38.00 -13.06
CA PHE A 94 8.49 38.10 -13.97
C PHE A 94 8.02 36.72 -14.45
N LYS A 95 8.95 35.82 -14.83
CA LYS A 95 8.62 34.43 -15.15
C LYS A 95 8.03 33.69 -13.94
N TYR A 96 8.52 33.95 -12.73
CA TYR A 96 8.04 33.34 -11.51
C TYR A 96 6.62 33.79 -11.19
N VAL A 97 6.30 35.09 -11.27
CA VAL A 97 4.94 35.60 -11.04
C VAL A 97 3.96 35.11 -12.11
N VAL A 98 4.37 35.13 -13.39
CA VAL A 98 3.54 34.63 -14.48
C VAL A 98 3.34 33.11 -14.39
N SER A 99 4.41 32.36 -14.09
CA SER A 99 4.35 30.92 -13.81
C SER A 99 3.46 30.65 -12.60
N LEU A 100 3.54 31.44 -11.54
CA LEU A 100 2.76 31.25 -10.32
C LEU A 100 1.27 31.47 -10.57
N VAL A 101 0.89 32.50 -11.32
CA VAL A 101 -0.51 32.73 -11.70
C VAL A 101 -1.00 31.66 -12.68
N LEU A 102 -0.18 31.26 -13.66
CA LEU A 102 -0.54 30.18 -14.59
C LEU A 102 -0.61 28.82 -13.90
N GLN A 103 0.26 28.53 -12.93
CA GLN A 103 0.31 27.27 -12.18
C GLN A 103 -0.78 27.23 -11.11
N LEU A 104 -1.17 28.38 -10.53
CA LEU A 104 -2.37 28.49 -9.69
C LEU A 104 -3.63 28.25 -10.51
N CYS A 105 -3.76 28.85 -11.69
CA CYS A 105 -4.90 28.64 -12.56
C CYS A 105 -4.91 27.23 -13.17
N TYR A 106 -3.76 26.67 -13.54
CA TYR A 106 -3.67 25.32 -14.10
C TYR A 106 -3.94 24.27 -13.03
N SER A 107 -3.32 24.37 -11.84
CA SER A 107 -3.56 23.39 -10.76
C SER A 107 -4.99 23.39 -10.26
N THR A 108 -5.64 24.57 -10.18
CA THR A 108 -7.06 24.66 -9.80
C THR A 108 -7.97 24.15 -10.91
N VAL A 109 -7.73 24.51 -12.16
CA VAL A 109 -8.54 24.05 -13.30
C VAL A 109 -8.35 22.55 -13.55
N THR A 110 -7.15 22.00 -13.46
CA THR A 110 -6.94 20.54 -13.55
C THR A 110 -7.53 19.81 -12.36
N SER A 111 -7.43 20.35 -11.14
CA SER A 111 -8.07 19.74 -9.97
C SER A 111 -9.60 19.72 -10.11
N ILE A 112 -10.21 20.79 -10.62
CA ILE A 112 -11.65 20.86 -10.85
C ILE A 112 -12.05 19.93 -12.00
N LEU A 113 -11.28 19.90 -13.10
CA LEU A 113 -11.54 18.99 -14.22
C LEU A 113 -11.39 17.52 -13.79
N GLN A 114 -10.36 17.21 -13.00
CA GLN A 114 -10.17 15.89 -12.39
C GLN A 114 -11.30 15.55 -11.42
N LEU A 115 -11.78 16.50 -10.60
CA LEU A 115 -12.93 16.29 -9.71
C LEU A 115 -14.21 15.99 -10.52
N THR A 116 -14.43 16.73 -11.62
CA THR A 116 -15.57 16.47 -12.50
C THR A 116 -15.43 15.14 -13.25
N PHE A 117 -14.24 14.75 -13.69
CA PHE A 117 -13.99 13.44 -14.28
C PHE A 117 -14.13 12.30 -13.26
N ARG A 118 -13.69 12.50 -12.00
CA ARG A 118 -13.84 11.54 -10.88
C ARG A 118 -15.30 11.33 -10.48
N LEU A 119 -16.18 12.30 -10.73
CA LEU A 119 -17.63 12.17 -10.51
C LEU A 119 -18.33 11.37 -11.61
N PHE A 120 -17.82 11.40 -12.84
CA PHE A 120 -18.42 10.71 -13.99
C PHE A 120 -17.77 9.36 -14.33
N GLN A 121 -16.54 9.10 -13.87
CA GLN A 121 -15.83 7.84 -14.08
C GLN A 121 -15.58 7.18 -12.72
N PRO A 122 -16.25 6.04 -12.39
CA PRO A 122 -15.93 5.28 -11.20
C PRO A 122 -14.46 4.92 -11.23
N ASP A 123 -13.71 5.37 -10.21
CA ASP A 123 -12.26 5.18 -10.13
C ASP A 123 -11.93 3.67 -10.30
N PRO A 124 -11.28 3.26 -11.41
CA PRO A 124 -11.02 1.86 -11.69
C PRO A 124 -10.07 1.21 -10.67
N ARG A 125 -9.43 2.03 -9.81
CA ARG A 125 -8.60 1.60 -8.68
C ARG A 125 -9.39 0.87 -7.57
N ARG A 126 -10.73 0.88 -7.63
CA ARG A 126 -11.61 0.11 -6.73
C ARG A 126 -11.86 -1.33 -7.19
N TYR A 127 -11.37 -1.73 -8.36
CA TYR A 127 -11.43 -3.14 -8.74
C TYR A 127 -10.47 -3.95 -7.87
N VAL A 128 -10.99 -5.03 -7.29
CA VAL A 128 -10.22 -6.02 -6.53
C VAL A 128 -9.23 -6.68 -7.49
N THR A 129 -8.04 -6.11 -7.60
CA THR A 129 -6.89 -6.75 -8.25
C THR A 129 -6.16 -7.63 -7.23
N ASP A 130 -5.40 -8.61 -7.73
CA ASP A 130 -4.52 -9.41 -6.89
C ASP A 130 -3.40 -8.50 -6.34
N PRO A 131 -3.33 -8.26 -5.01
CA PRO A 131 -2.37 -7.32 -4.43
C PRO A 131 -0.92 -7.77 -4.61
N VAL A 132 -0.67 -9.09 -4.71
CA VAL A 132 0.68 -9.60 -4.98
C VAL A 132 1.07 -9.30 -6.42
N ALA A 133 0.16 -9.51 -7.37
CA ALA A 133 0.40 -9.19 -8.78
C ALA A 133 0.68 -7.70 -9.00
N ASP A 134 -0.01 -6.82 -8.28
CA ASP A 134 0.21 -5.36 -8.34
C ASP A 134 1.66 -5.01 -7.93
N VAL A 135 2.15 -5.54 -6.80
CA VAL A 135 3.52 -5.31 -6.34
C VAL A 135 4.56 -5.88 -7.32
N LEU A 136 4.35 -7.11 -7.80
CA LEU A 136 5.26 -7.73 -8.78
C LEU A 136 5.28 -6.97 -10.11
N SER A 137 4.13 -6.47 -10.56
CA SER A 137 4.05 -5.65 -11.76
C SER A 137 4.79 -4.32 -11.60
N PHE A 138 4.68 -3.71 -10.41
CA PHE A 138 5.44 -2.51 -10.08
C PHE A 138 6.95 -2.75 -10.14
N ILE A 139 7.44 -3.84 -9.53
CA ILE A 139 8.89 -4.17 -9.53
C ILE A 139 9.39 -4.30 -10.97
N ARG A 140 8.68 -5.03 -11.83
CA ARG A 140 9.05 -5.19 -13.25
C ARG A 140 9.08 -3.85 -13.99
N LEU A 141 8.04 -3.03 -13.82
CA LEU A 141 7.97 -1.71 -14.44
C LEU A 141 9.06 -0.76 -13.92
N TYR A 142 9.42 -0.88 -12.64
CA TYR A 142 10.52 -0.14 -12.05
C TYR A 142 11.85 -0.54 -12.69
N GLU A 143 12.15 -1.84 -12.77
CA GLU A 143 13.36 -2.38 -13.38
C GLU A 143 13.48 -2.00 -14.86
N GLU A 144 12.37 -2.03 -15.60
CA GLU A 144 12.31 -1.60 -17.00
C GLU A 144 12.61 -0.10 -17.18
N ASN A 145 12.14 0.75 -16.27
CA ASN A 145 12.25 2.21 -16.39
C ASN A 145 13.53 2.80 -15.78
N TYR A 146 14.07 2.16 -14.74
CA TYR A 146 15.15 2.70 -13.91
C TYR A 146 16.37 1.78 -13.81
N GLY A 147 16.23 0.48 -14.11
CA GLY A 147 17.30 -0.52 -14.02
C GLY A 147 17.25 -1.37 -12.75
N TYR A 148 18.23 -2.26 -12.61
CA TYR A 148 18.30 -3.28 -11.54
C TYR A 148 19.13 -2.83 -10.32
N ASP A 149 19.69 -1.63 -10.35
CA ASP A 149 20.46 -1.07 -9.24
C ASP A 149 19.50 -0.46 -8.21
N HIS A 150 18.97 -1.28 -7.30
CA HIS A 150 18.08 -0.83 -6.24
C HIS A 150 18.17 -1.75 -5.01
N PRO A 151 17.70 -1.32 -3.83
CA PRO A 151 17.54 -2.21 -2.68
C PRO A 151 16.57 -3.34 -3.00
N VAL A 152 16.72 -4.48 -2.33
CA VAL A 152 15.93 -5.69 -2.61
C VAL A 152 14.47 -5.44 -2.25
N PHE A 153 13.61 -5.42 -3.26
CA PHE A 153 12.17 -5.29 -3.06
C PHE A 153 11.57 -6.56 -2.45
N TYR A 154 10.74 -6.39 -1.44
CA TYR A 154 9.93 -7.45 -0.84
C TYR A 154 8.83 -7.89 -1.81
N GLN A 155 8.86 -9.15 -2.21
CA GLN A 155 7.98 -9.73 -3.22
C GLN A 155 6.69 -10.30 -2.61
N GLY A 156 5.90 -9.43 -1.97
CA GLY A 156 4.63 -9.81 -1.36
C GLY A 156 3.75 -8.61 -1.02
N THR A 157 2.57 -8.89 -0.48
CA THR A 157 1.62 -7.83 -0.08
C THR A 157 2.16 -6.97 1.05
N TYR A 158 1.60 -5.77 1.21
CA TYR A 158 1.92 -4.90 2.34
C TYR A 158 1.68 -5.60 3.69
N SER A 159 0.60 -6.38 3.75
CA SER A 159 0.20 -7.19 4.91
C SER A 159 1.25 -8.22 5.30
N GLN A 160 1.81 -8.92 4.31
CA GLN A 160 2.86 -9.93 4.52
C GLN A 160 4.14 -9.26 4.98
N ALA A 161 4.56 -8.17 4.32
CA ALA A 161 5.75 -7.41 4.71
C ALA A 161 5.68 -6.90 6.16
N LEU A 162 4.51 -6.42 6.59
CA LEU A 162 4.28 -6.01 7.98
C LEU A 162 4.35 -7.17 8.98
N ASN A 163 3.77 -8.32 8.63
CA ASN A 163 3.80 -9.50 9.49
C ASN A 163 5.22 -10.04 9.64
N ASP A 164 5.97 -10.12 8.55
CA ASP A 164 7.35 -10.57 8.56
C ASP A 164 8.24 -9.60 9.33
N ALA A 165 8.06 -8.29 9.15
CA ALA A 165 8.76 -7.28 9.95
C ALA A 165 8.48 -7.42 11.45
N LYS A 166 7.21 -7.68 11.82
CA LYS A 166 6.80 -7.95 13.21
C LYS A 166 7.40 -9.26 13.73
N GLN A 167 7.42 -10.31 12.91
CA GLN A 167 7.94 -11.62 13.30
C GLN A 167 9.47 -11.64 13.43
N GLU A 168 10.19 -10.97 12.54
CA GLU A 168 11.65 -10.88 12.56
C GLU A 168 12.17 -9.75 13.46
N LEU A 169 11.28 -8.91 14.00
CA LEU A 169 11.64 -7.72 14.77
C LEU A 169 12.64 -6.87 13.99
N ARG A 170 12.24 -6.48 12.77
CA ARG A 170 13.01 -5.63 11.84
C ARG A 170 12.21 -4.39 11.48
N PHE A 171 12.92 -3.34 11.07
CA PHE A 171 12.30 -2.16 10.47
C PHE A 171 11.74 -2.52 9.08
N LEU A 172 10.61 -1.92 8.73
CA LEU A 172 10.01 -1.98 7.40
C LEU A 172 10.06 -0.59 6.77
N LEU A 173 10.72 -0.47 5.63
CA LEU A 173 10.73 0.73 4.80
C LEU A 173 9.72 0.58 3.67
N VAL A 174 8.72 1.45 3.65
CA VAL A 174 7.65 1.49 2.65
C VAL A 174 7.93 2.65 1.69
N TYR A 175 8.04 2.35 0.39
CA TYR A 175 8.16 3.33 -0.68
C TYR A 175 6.88 3.39 -1.51
N LEU A 176 6.25 4.56 -1.56
CA LEU A 176 5.10 4.80 -2.43
C LEU A 176 5.55 5.56 -3.67
N HIS A 177 5.40 4.91 -4.82
CA HIS A 177 5.80 5.45 -6.11
C HIS A 177 4.63 6.16 -6.80
N CYS A 178 4.85 7.39 -7.26
CA CYS A 178 3.93 8.13 -8.11
C CYS A 178 4.66 8.59 -9.38
N GLU A 179 4.39 7.93 -10.50
CA GLU A 179 5.03 8.20 -11.79
C GLU A 179 4.72 9.61 -12.32
N GLU A 180 3.54 10.13 -11.99
CA GLU A 180 3.10 11.47 -12.42
C GLU A 180 3.85 12.60 -11.70
N HIS A 181 4.54 12.33 -10.58
CA HIS A 181 5.23 13.36 -9.82
C HIS A 181 6.64 13.61 -10.34
N GLN A 182 6.95 14.88 -10.65
CA GLN A 182 8.20 15.31 -11.29
C GLN A 182 9.48 14.87 -10.55
N ASP A 183 9.44 14.82 -9.22
CA ASP A 183 10.61 14.50 -8.39
C ASP A 183 10.86 12.99 -8.24
N THR A 184 9.89 12.14 -8.61
CA THR A 184 9.98 10.68 -8.47
C THR A 184 11.09 10.11 -9.34
N ALA A 185 11.16 10.51 -10.61
CA ALA A 185 12.17 10.00 -11.54
C ALA A 185 13.59 10.38 -11.11
N LYS A 186 13.79 11.58 -10.54
CA LYS A 186 15.09 12.02 -10.02
C LYS A 186 15.54 11.09 -8.89
N PHE A 187 14.67 10.83 -7.93
CA PHE A 187 14.94 9.96 -6.78
C PHE A 187 15.26 8.52 -7.20
N CYS A 188 14.49 7.93 -8.12
CA CYS A 188 14.73 6.57 -8.61
C CYS A 188 16.02 6.44 -9.44
N ARG A 189 16.49 7.51 -10.09
CA ARG A 189 17.70 7.47 -10.93
C ARG A 189 18.99 7.87 -10.22
N HIS A 190 18.90 8.64 -9.14
CA HIS A 190 20.08 9.21 -8.48
C HIS A 190 20.22 8.78 -7.02
N THR A 191 19.11 8.66 -6.30
CA THR A 191 19.13 8.44 -4.84
C THR A 191 19.04 6.96 -4.48
N LEU A 192 18.00 6.28 -4.97
CA LEU A 192 17.78 4.85 -4.69
C LEU A 192 18.91 3.93 -5.19
N PRO A 193 19.51 4.13 -6.39
CA PRO A 193 20.55 3.24 -6.91
C PRO A 193 21.92 3.45 -6.25
N HIS A 194 22.06 4.42 -5.33
CA HIS A 194 23.35 4.70 -4.71
C HIS A 194 23.83 3.48 -3.89
N PRO A 195 25.07 2.97 -4.09
CA PRO A 195 25.52 1.73 -3.47
C PRO A 195 25.45 1.73 -1.94
N GLU A 196 25.74 2.86 -1.30
CA GLU A 196 25.64 2.98 0.16
C GLU A 196 24.18 2.95 0.65
N VAL A 197 23.25 3.52 -0.12
CA VAL A 197 21.81 3.47 0.19
C VAL A 197 21.31 2.03 0.08
N ILE A 198 21.68 1.34 -1.00
CA ILE A 198 21.36 -0.08 -1.22
C ILE A 198 21.89 -0.94 -0.08
N SER A 199 23.18 -0.81 0.24
CA SER A 199 23.83 -1.59 1.30
C SER A 199 23.20 -1.34 2.66
N TYR A 200 22.90 -0.08 2.98
CA TYR A 200 22.27 0.28 4.24
C TYR A 200 20.85 -0.26 4.37
N ILE A 201 20.01 -0.09 3.35
CA ILE A 201 18.61 -0.56 3.38
C ILE A 201 18.59 -2.09 3.50
N ASN A 202 19.33 -2.80 2.64
CA ASN A 202 19.33 -4.27 2.63
C ASN A 202 19.83 -4.89 3.95
N SER A 203 20.71 -4.21 4.67
CA SER A 203 21.29 -4.73 5.92
C SER A 203 20.43 -4.47 7.15
N ASN A 204 19.61 -3.41 7.15
CA ASN A 204 18.94 -2.93 8.36
C ASN A 204 17.42 -3.10 8.36
N MET A 205 16.79 -3.28 7.19
CA MET A 205 15.34 -3.24 7.07
C MET A 205 14.81 -4.06 5.90
N LEU A 206 13.53 -4.43 5.98
CA LEU A 206 12.78 -4.94 4.84
C LEU A 206 12.34 -3.77 3.97
N PHE A 207 12.46 -3.87 2.65
CA PHE A 207 12.09 -2.80 1.73
C PHE A 207 10.88 -3.21 0.89
N TRP A 208 9.75 -2.56 1.10
CA TRP A 208 8.53 -2.79 0.34
C TRP A 208 8.18 -1.56 -0.49
N ALA A 209 7.71 -1.77 -1.71
CA ALA A 209 7.37 -0.68 -2.61
C ALA A 209 6.18 -1.02 -3.50
N CYS A 210 5.39 0.00 -3.83
CA CYS A 210 4.27 -0.15 -4.76
C CYS A 210 3.91 1.18 -5.42
N SER A 211 3.30 1.12 -6.61
CA SER A 211 2.77 2.29 -7.29
C SER A 211 1.40 2.68 -6.74
N VAL A 212 1.19 3.95 -6.45
CA VAL A 212 -0.10 4.50 -5.99
C VAL A 212 -1.19 4.49 -7.07
N THR A 213 -0.82 4.13 -8.30
CA THR A 213 -1.78 3.88 -9.39
C THR A 213 -2.48 2.52 -9.28
N THR A 214 -1.87 1.56 -8.57
CA THR A 214 -2.42 0.22 -8.32
C THR A 214 -3.34 0.20 -7.10
N SER A 215 -4.17 -0.84 -6.95
CA SER A 215 -5.14 -0.90 -5.84
C SER A 215 -4.43 -1.09 -4.50
N GLU A 216 -3.40 -1.93 -4.43
CA GLU A 216 -2.61 -2.15 -3.21
C GLU A 216 -1.87 -0.87 -2.81
N GLY A 217 -1.15 -0.24 -3.74
CA GLY A 217 -0.43 1.01 -3.47
C GLY A 217 -1.36 2.15 -3.05
N TYR A 218 -2.53 2.28 -3.67
CA TYR A 218 -3.54 3.27 -3.29
C TYR A 218 -4.08 3.04 -1.88
N ARG A 219 -4.37 1.79 -1.49
CA ARG A 219 -4.82 1.46 -0.13
C ARG A 219 -3.78 1.81 0.93
N VAL A 220 -2.51 1.52 0.66
CA VAL A 220 -1.40 1.85 1.57
C VAL A 220 -1.19 3.36 1.65
N SER A 221 -1.31 4.07 0.53
CA SER A 221 -1.35 5.53 0.46
C SER A 221 -2.42 6.09 1.42
N GLN A 222 -3.67 5.65 1.32
CA GLN A 222 -4.73 6.11 2.21
C GLN A 222 -4.47 5.81 3.70
N ALA A 223 -3.82 4.69 4.01
CA ALA A 223 -3.45 4.32 5.37
C ALA A 223 -2.33 5.21 5.93
N LEU A 224 -1.32 5.52 5.13
CA LEU A 224 -0.18 6.34 5.52
C LEU A 224 -0.47 7.85 5.40
N ARG A 225 -1.48 8.26 4.64
CA ARG A 225 -1.85 9.68 4.40
C ARG A 225 -0.62 10.49 3.95
N GLU A 226 -0.03 10.10 2.83
CA GLU A 226 1.07 10.81 2.21
C GLU A 226 0.63 12.18 1.65
N ASN A 227 1.50 13.20 1.76
CA ASN A 227 1.21 14.54 1.23
C ASN A 227 2.18 15.00 0.13
N GLY A 228 3.20 14.21 -0.19
CA GLY A 228 4.20 14.55 -1.21
C GLY A 228 4.97 13.33 -1.70
N TYR A 229 5.55 13.44 -2.90
CA TYR A 229 6.32 12.36 -3.54
C TYR A 229 7.74 12.82 -3.91
N PRO A 230 8.73 11.91 -3.94
CA PRO A 230 8.68 10.52 -3.47
C PRO A 230 8.37 10.43 -1.96
N PHE A 231 7.66 9.38 -1.56
CA PHE A 231 7.26 9.16 -0.17
C PHE A 231 7.91 7.89 0.38
N LEU A 232 8.58 8.00 1.53
CA LEU A 232 9.08 6.87 2.30
C LEU A 232 8.51 6.92 3.72
N ALA A 233 8.08 5.77 4.22
CA ALA A 233 7.70 5.59 5.62
C ALA A 233 8.50 4.47 6.27
N ILE A 234 8.93 4.69 7.50
CA ILE A 234 9.63 3.69 8.31
C ILE A 234 8.66 3.22 9.38
N ILE A 235 8.46 1.90 9.44
CA ILE A 235 7.54 1.24 10.36
C ILE A 235 8.32 0.26 11.23
N VAL A 236 8.05 0.25 12.53
CA VAL A 236 8.66 -0.68 13.49
C VAL A 236 7.65 -1.11 14.54
N LEU A 237 7.91 -2.26 15.16
CA LEU A 237 7.15 -2.72 16.31
C LEU A 237 7.53 -1.88 17.55
N HIS A 238 6.55 -1.19 18.12
CA HIS A 238 6.66 -0.46 19.37
C HIS A 238 5.46 -0.82 20.25
N ASP A 239 5.72 -1.25 21.50
CA ASP A 239 4.69 -1.58 22.49
C ASP A 239 3.65 -2.60 21.96
N GLY A 240 4.13 -3.62 21.25
CA GLY A 240 3.31 -4.68 20.66
C GLY A 240 2.51 -4.28 19.40
N ARG A 241 2.64 -3.03 18.93
CA ARG A 241 1.93 -2.51 17.75
C ARG A 241 2.91 -2.06 16.67
N MET A 242 2.56 -2.25 15.40
CA MET A 242 3.34 -1.69 14.31
C MET A 242 3.05 -0.19 14.26
N THR A 243 4.08 0.64 14.27
CA THR A 243 3.96 2.11 14.35
C THR A 243 4.83 2.75 13.28
N VAL A 244 4.32 3.82 12.64
CA VAL A 244 5.13 4.64 11.73
C VAL A 244 6.00 5.55 12.58
N VAL A 245 7.32 5.40 12.51
CA VAL A 245 8.29 6.15 13.32
C VAL A 245 9.00 7.24 12.54
N GLY A 246 8.98 7.18 11.21
CA GLY A 246 9.59 8.20 10.37
C GLY A 246 8.91 8.30 9.01
N ARG A 247 8.89 9.52 8.48
CA ARG A 247 8.33 9.86 7.18
C ARG A 247 9.27 10.80 6.45
N LEU A 248 9.57 10.48 5.20
CA LEU A 248 10.42 11.28 4.32
C LEU A 248 9.60 11.62 3.08
N GLU A 249 9.38 12.91 2.86
CA GLU A 249 8.60 13.42 1.73
C GLU A 249 9.47 14.34 0.85
N GLY A 250 9.40 14.14 -0.45
CA GLY A 250 10.07 14.97 -1.45
C GLY A 250 11.47 14.48 -1.85
N PRO A 251 12.12 15.16 -2.80
CA PRO A 251 13.42 14.76 -3.32
C PRO A 251 14.48 14.85 -2.22
N VAL A 252 15.33 13.84 -2.12
CA VAL A 252 16.41 13.75 -1.14
C VAL A 252 17.68 13.22 -1.80
N GLU A 253 18.82 13.79 -1.45
CA GLU A 253 20.13 13.35 -1.95
C GLU A 253 20.57 12.06 -1.19
N PRO A 254 21.41 11.18 -1.79
CA PRO A 254 21.75 9.89 -1.21
C PRO A 254 22.30 9.97 0.22
N ASP A 255 23.28 10.84 0.45
CA ASP A 255 23.94 10.99 1.75
C ASP A 255 22.94 11.46 2.82
N GLU A 256 22.07 12.39 2.44
CA GLU A 256 21.04 12.92 3.34
C GLU A 256 19.99 11.85 3.66
N LEU A 257 19.62 11.01 2.70
CA LEU A 257 18.71 9.89 2.93
C LEU A 257 19.31 8.94 3.97
N ILE A 258 20.58 8.56 3.82
CA ILE A 258 21.26 7.67 4.78
C ILE A 258 21.27 8.27 6.18
N VAL A 259 21.65 9.54 6.32
CA VAL A 259 21.67 10.23 7.62
C VAL A 259 20.27 10.25 8.25
N ARG A 260 19.23 10.58 7.49
CA ARG A 260 17.85 10.58 7.97
C ARG A 260 17.41 9.18 8.42
N LEU A 261 17.70 8.14 7.63
CA LEU A 261 17.38 6.76 7.98
C LEU A 261 18.13 6.29 9.23
N GLN A 262 19.43 6.56 9.33
CA GLN A 262 20.26 6.23 10.49
C GLN A 262 19.75 6.87 11.76
N THR A 263 19.34 8.14 11.67
CA THR A 263 18.83 8.85 12.84
C THR A 263 17.52 8.19 13.33
N ILE A 264 16.57 7.92 12.43
CA ILE A 264 15.29 7.28 12.79
C ILE A 264 15.51 5.87 13.37
N VAL A 265 16.44 5.10 12.79
CA VAL A 265 16.78 3.76 13.29
C VAL A 265 17.39 3.86 14.69
N ALA A 266 18.36 4.74 14.91
CA ALA A 266 19.03 4.89 16.20
C ALA A 266 18.07 5.29 17.34
N ASP A 267 17.10 6.17 17.06
CA ASP A 267 16.11 6.58 18.08
C ASP A 267 15.18 5.42 18.51
N ASN A 268 14.90 4.49 17.60
CA ASN A 268 13.91 3.43 17.78
C ASN A 268 14.54 2.05 18.04
N GLU A 269 15.86 1.93 17.91
CA GLU A 269 16.58 0.68 18.14
C GLU A 269 16.38 0.17 19.58
N VAL A 270 16.31 1.08 20.56
CA VAL A 270 16.06 0.73 21.97
C VAL A 270 14.69 0.06 22.15
N ALA A 271 13.65 0.60 21.51
CA ALA A 271 12.31 0.03 21.55
C ALA A 271 12.28 -1.36 20.90
N LEU A 272 13.01 -1.54 19.79
CA LEU A 272 13.13 -2.82 19.12
C LEU A 272 13.89 -3.86 19.96
N ILE A 273 14.96 -3.46 20.66
CA ILE A 273 15.71 -4.32 21.59
C ILE A 273 14.84 -4.70 22.79
N ALA A 274 14.05 -3.78 23.33
CA ALA A 274 13.10 -4.07 24.40
C ALA A 274 12.07 -5.11 23.95
N ALA A 275 11.48 -4.95 22.76
CA ALA A 275 10.56 -5.92 22.18
C ALA A 275 11.20 -7.29 21.92
N ARG A 276 12.52 -7.35 21.64
CA ARG A 276 13.29 -8.61 21.55
C ARG A 276 13.49 -9.28 22.90
N ALA A 277 13.64 -8.51 23.98
CA ALA A 277 13.84 -9.02 25.33
C ALA A 277 12.56 -9.57 25.97
N GLU A 278 11.39 -9.10 25.55
CA GLU A 278 10.08 -9.54 26.05
C GLU A 278 9.59 -10.86 25.44
N ARG A 279 10.28 -11.39 24.42
CA ARG A 279 9.87 -12.55 23.65
C ARG A 279 10.59 -13.83 24.09
#